data_AF-A0A7C9DNF8-F1
#
_entry.id   AF-A0A7C9DNF8-F1
#
_cell.length_a   1.000
_cell.length_b   1.000
_cell.length_c   1.000
_cell.angle_alpha   90.00
_cell.angle_beta   90.00
_cell.angle_gamma   90.00
#
_symmetry.space_group_name_H-M   'P 1'
#
loop_
_entity.id
_entity.type
_entity.pdbx_description
1 polymer ?
#
loop_
_entity_poly.entity_id
_entity_poly.type
_entity_poly.pdbx_seq_one_letter_code
_entity_poly.pdbx_strand_id
1 'polypeptide(L)'
;PSLLEIALFLQPSLSLFTSRSLSDPMLSRVSTFSLYHRFQFVRRHIYSKYLPIHRPLSLSSSQFRQISRRPISGAKVFAMAGNSSSSASSDKKHTNRLASEHSPYLLQHAHNPVNWYSWGEEAFEEARRRDVPIFLSIGYSTCHWCHVMEVESFEDEEVAKLLNDWFVSIKVDREERPDVDKVYMTYVQALYGGGGWPLSVFLSPDLKPLMGGTYFPPEDKHGRPGFKTVLRKVKEAWDNKRDMLVKSGSFAIEQLSEALSTKGSLDKLPDDLPQYALSLCAEQLSKSYNPVNGGFSSAPKFPRPEIG
;
A
#
# COMPACT_ATOMS: atom_id res chain seq x y z
N PRO A 1 -8.24 -18.07 16.96
CA PRO A 1 -8.58 -16.73 16.41
C PRO A 1 -9.25 -16.83 15.03
N SER A 2 -10.44 -16.25 14.89
CA SER A 2 -11.26 -16.23 13.66
C SER A 2 -10.84 -15.06 12.75
N LEU A 3 -11.00 -15.22 11.43
CA LEU A 3 -10.55 -14.24 10.41
C LEU A 3 -11.13 -12.82 10.59
N LEU A 4 -12.20 -12.66 11.39
CA LEU A 4 -12.74 -11.35 11.77
C LEU A 4 -11.72 -10.48 12.52
N GLU A 5 -10.83 -11.09 13.32
CA GLU A 5 -9.78 -10.32 14.02
C GLU A 5 -8.73 -9.79 13.02
N ILE A 6 -8.45 -10.49 11.92
CA ILE A 6 -7.49 -10.00 10.92
C ILE A 6 -8.06 -8.82 10.11
N ALA A 7 -9.38 -8.79 9.88
CA ALA A 7 -10.05 -7.66 9.24
C ALA A 7 -10.15 -6.41 10.15
N LEU A 8 -10.31 -6.60 11.46
CA LEU A 8 -10.45 -5.50 12.42
C LEU A 8 -9.13 -4.83 12.83
N PHE A 9 -7.99 -5.49 12.66
CA PHE A 9 -6.69 -4.97 13.13
C PHE A 9 -6.07 -3.85 12.26
N LEU A 10 -6.71 -3.44 11.16
CA LEU A 10 -6.19 -2.40 10.26
C LEU A 10 -7.10 -1.17 10.09
N GLN A 11 -8.21 -1.05 10.83
CA GLN A 11 -9.00 0.18 10.81
C GLN A 11 -8.40 1.26 11.73
N PRO A 12 -8.23 2.51 11.27
CA PRO A 12 -8.12 3.64 12.19
C PRO A 12 -9.47 3.80 12.89
N SER A 13 -9.44 4.01 14.21
CA SER A 13 -10.60 4.22 15.06
C SER A 13 -11.60 5.20 14.45
N LEU A 14 -12.79 4.72 14.10
CA LEU A 14 -13.97 5.55 13.88
C LEU A 14 -14.98 5.20 14.97
N SER A 15 -15.10 6.11 15.92
CA SER A 15 -16.17 6.14 16.90
C SER A 15 -17.46 6.70 16.27
N LEU A 16 -18.58 6.17 16.77
CA LEU A 16 -19.96 6.70 16.67
C LEU A 16 -20.72 6.42 15.36
N PHE A 17 -21.67 5.48 15.41
CA PHE A 17 -23.11 5.76 15.47
C PHE A 17 -23.86 4.42 15.64
N THR A 18 -24.31 4.12 16.87
CA THR A 18 -25.28 3.04 17.11
C THR A 18 -26.66 3.67 17.34
N SER A 19 -27.53 3.60 16.33
CA SER A 19 -28.96 3.83 16.52
C SER A 19 -29.58 2.55 17.07
N ARG A 20 -30.01 2.60 18.33
CA ARG A 20 -30.84 1.59 18.99
C ARG A 20 -32.22 1.52 18.33
N SER A 21 -32.67 0.32 17.97
CA SER A 21 -34.08 -0.03 17.93
C SER A 21 -34.44 -0.75 19.23
N LEU A 22 -35.56 -0.33 19.83
CA LEU A 22 -36.12 -0.78 21.10
C LEU A 22 -37.02 -2.00 20.89
N SER A 23 -36.88 -3.03 21.74
CA SER A 23 -38.00 -3.88 22.16
C SER A 23 -37.67 -4.66 23.44
N ASP A 24 -38.51 -4.40 24.45
CA ASP A 24 -38.89 -5.19 25.62
C ASP A 24 -38.12 -5.19 26.96
N PRO A 25 -38.87 -5.25 28.10
CA PRO A 25 -38.43 -4.82 29.43
C PRO A 25 -38.22 -6.00 30.40
N MET A 26 -37.97 -5.67 31.67
CA MET A 26 -37.95 -6.54 32.86
C MET A 26 -36.65 -7.33 33.14
N LEU A 27 -35.75 -6.76 33.96
CA LEU A 27 -35.57 -7.15 35.38
C LEU A 27 -34.32 -6.53 36.05
N SER A 28 -34.57 -6.02 37.26
CA SER A 28 -33.70 -5.88 38.45
C SER A 28 -32.32 -5.20 38.37
N ARG A 29 -32.32 -3.94 38.88
CA ARG A 29 -31.51 -3.43 40.00
C ARG A 29 -30.26 -4.25 40.41
N VAL A 30 -29.06 -3.67 40.21
CA VAL A 30 -28.03 -3.50 41.26
C VAL A 30 -27.31 -2.17 41.05
N SER A 31 -27.13 -1.45 42.15
CA SER A 31 -26.52 -0.12 42.31
C SER A 31 -24.99 -0.17 42.29
N THR A 32 -24.34 0.86 41.75
CA THR A 32 -23.33 1.75 42.40
C THR A 32 -22.49 2.47 41.33
N PHE A 33 -22.65 3.78 41.12
CA PHE A 33 -22.00 4.92 41.78
C PHE A 33 -20.52 5.15 41.43
N SER A 34 -20.28 6.29 40.75
CA SER A 34 -19.11 7.18 40.85
C SER A 34 -17.75 6.75 40.26
N LEU A 35 -17.27 7.45 39.22
CA LEU A 35 -16.19 8.46 39.36
C LEU A 35 -15.83 9.05 37.99
N TYR A 36 -16.56 10.11 37.62
CA TYR A 36 -16.04 11.18 36.77
C TYR A 36 -15.10 12.03 37.66
N HIS A 37 -13.97 12.51 37.13
CA HIS A 37 -12.87 13.24 37.81
C HIS A 37 -11.77 12.42 38.51
N ARG A 38 -10.72 12.08 37.76
CA ARG A 38 -9.31 12.25 38.18
C ARG A 38 -8.39 12.02 36.99
N PHE A 39 -7.26 12.74 36.96
CA PHE A 39 -6.22 12.79 35.92
C PHE A 39 -6.30 13.91 34.88
N GLN A 40 -6.54 15.14 35.36
CA GLN A 40 -5.83 16.32 34.86
C GLN A 40 -5.29 17.11 36.04
N PHE A 41 -4.13 16.72 36.56
CA PHE A 41 -3.13 17.62 37.17
C PHE A 41 -1.94 16.77 37.63
N VAL A 42 -0.73 17.33 37.52
CA VAL A 42 0.57 16.75 37.94
C VAL A 42 1.32 15.95 36.87
N ARG A 43 1.90 16.65 35.88
CA ARG A 43 3.36 16.66 35.62
C ARG A 43 3.74 17.66 34.55
N ARG A 44 3.62 18.94 34.91
CA ARG A 44 4.40 20.03 34.34
C ARG A 44 5.55 20.24 35.31
N HIS A 45 6.73 19.65 35.07
CA HIS A 45 8.04 20.03 35.61
C HIS A 45 9.11 19.13 34.96
N ILE A 46 10.17 19.76 34.42
CA ILE A 46 11.36 19.18 33.74
C ILE A 46 11.02 18.73 32.29
N TYR A 47 11.34 19.45 31.21
CA TYR A 47 12.63 20.02 30.81
C TYR A 47 12.47 21.44 30.24
N SER A 48 12.99 22.41 31.00
CA SER A 48 13.53 23.66 30.49
C SER A 48 15.04 23.47 30.43
N LYS A 49 15.65 23.60 29.24
CA LYS A 49 17.03 24.04 29.00
C LYS A 49 17.29 24.00 27.50
N TYR A 50 17.99 25.02 27.01
CA TYR A 50 18.45 25.28 25.64
C TYR A 50 17.55 26.17 24.76
N LEU A 51 17.50 27.44 25.14
CA LEU A 51 17.52 28.58 24.21
C LEU A 51 18.91 29.23 24.31
N PRO A 52 19.45 29.75 23.20
CA PRO A 52 20.21 30.99 23.28
C PRO A 52 19.66 32.04 22.31
N ILE A 53 19.40 33.22 22.86
CA ILE A 53 19.22 34.49 22.18
C ILE A 53 20.56 35.21 22.28
N HIS A 54 21.17 35.65 21.16
CA HIS A 54 22.13 36.77 21.17
C HIS A 54 22.04 37.64 19.91
N ARG A 55 21.75 38.91 20.20
CA ARG A 55 21.96 40.23 19.54
C ARG A 55 22.47 40.37 18.08
N PRO A 56 22.06 41.46 17.39
CA PRO A 56 22.52 41.80 16.06
C PRO A 56 23.90 42.48 16.10
N LEU A 57 24.77 42.15 15.14
CA LEU A 57 26.04 42.84 14.90
C LEU A 57 25.94 43.67 13.61
N SER A 58 26.54 44.84 13.71
CA SER A 58 26.60 45.96 12.77
C SER A 58 27.26 45.64 11.43
N LEU A 59 26.77 46.32 10.39
CA LEU A 59 27.44 46.51 9.10
C LEU A 59 28.82 47.14 9.29
N SER A 60 29.85 46.48 8.75
CA SER A 60 31.10 47.11 8.36
C SER A 60 31.45 46.65 6.95
N SER A 61 31.67 47.63 6.11
CA SER A 61 32.08 47.56 4.71
C SER A 61 33.50 47.03 4.55
N SER A 62 33.81 46.69 3.30
CA SER A 62 35.14 46.49 2.69
C SER A 62 35.86 45.16 2.95
N GLN A 63 35.92 44.31 1.92
CA GLN A 63 37.12 44.21 1.08
C GLN A 63 36.87 43.19 -0.05
N PHE A 64 36.82 43.71 -1.28
CA PHE A 64 36.95 42.94 -2.51
C PHE A 64 38.29 42.18 -2.49
N ARG A 65 38.25 40.85 -2.42
CA ARG A 65 39.41 40.01 -2.75
C ARG A 65 39.35 39.65 -4.23
N GLN A 66 40.32 40.19 -4.96
CA GLN A 66 40.57 39.89 -6.37
C GLN A 66 40.78 38.39 -6.59
N ILE A 67 40.04 37.83 -7.53
CA ILE A 67 40.25 36.48 -8.06
C ILE A 67 41.51 36.54 -8.94
N SER A 68 42.60 35.96 -8.45
CA SER A 68 43.83 35.79 -9.22
C SER A 68 43.62 34.70 -10.28
N ARG A 69 43.67 35.10 -11.55
CA ARG A 69 43.68 34.21 -12.72
C ARG A 69 45.06 33.53 -12.79
N ARG A 70 45.11 32.21 -12.60
CA ARG A 70 46.31 31.42 -12.89
C ARG A 70 46.36 31.05 -14.38
N PRO A 71 47.54 31.10 -15.03
CA PRO A 71 47.67 30.78 -16.44
C PRO A 71 47.58 29.27 -16.69
N ILE A 72 46.90 28.91 -17.77
CA ILE A 72 46.81 27.56 -18.32
C ILE A 72 48.16 27.26 -18.99
N SER A 73 48.91 26.30 -18.44
CA SER A 73 50.10 25.75 -19.09
C SER A 73 49.73 24.41 -19.74
N GLY A 74 49.90 24.34 -21.06
CA GLY A 74 49.68 23.14 -21.85
C GLY A 74 50.75 22.09 -21.59
N ALA A 75 50.33 20.87 -21.28
CA ALA A 75 51.20 19.70 -21.30
C ALA A 75 50.42 18.49 -21.85
N LYS A 76 50.77 18.16 -23.10
CA LYS A 76 50.83 16.82 -23.72
C LYS A 76 49.61 15.90 -23.55
N VAL A 77 48.80 15.86 -24.61
CA VAL A 77 47.96 14.72 -24.96
C VAL A 77 48.88 13.51 -25.20
N PHE A 78 48.87 12.56 -24.26
CA PHE A 78 49.28 11.19 -24.53
C PHE A 78 48.03 10.36 -24.74
N ALA A 79 47.81 9.93 -25.98
CA ALA A 79 46.87 8.87 -26.30
C ALA A 79 47.35 7.57 -25.63
N MET A 80 46.60 7.09 -24.64
CA MET A 80 46.72 5.74 -24.14
C MET A 80 45.42 5.03 -24.49
N ALA A 81 45.51 4.12 -25.46
CA ALA A 81 44.48 3.11 -25.71
C ALA A 81 44.37 2.23 -24.45
N GLY A 82 43.54 2.69 -23.52
CA GLY A 82 43.15 1.96 -22.33
C GLY A 82 42.10 0.94 -22.72
N ASN A 83 42.54 -0.32 -22.74
CA ASN A 83 41.75 -1.55 -22.71
C ASN A 83 40.32 -1.30 -22.23
N SER A 84 39.34 -1.58 -23.08
CA SER A 84 37.93 -1.67 -22.70
C SER A 84 37.84 -2.72 -21.59
N SER A 85 37.86 -2.25 -20.34
CA SER A 85 37.48 -3.04 -19.19
C SER A 85 36.03 -3.43 -19.43
N SER A 86 35.84 -4.65 -19.93
CA SER A 86 34.60 -5.40 -19.86
C SER A 86 33.96 -5.09 -18.51
N SER A 87 32.86 -4.35 -18.55
CA SER A 87 32.03 -4.09 -17.38
C SER A 87 31.80 -5.42 -16.68
N ALA A 88 32.31 -5.52 -15.45
CA ALA A 88 32.17 -6.69 -14.62
C ALA A 88 30.71 -7.15 -14.68
N SER A 89 30.48 -8.34 -15.24
CA SER A 89 29.23 -9.06 -15.06
C SER A 89 29.05 -9.22 -13.56
N SER A 90 28.13 -8.47 -12.96
CA SER A 90 27.69 -8.79 -11.60
C SER A 90 27.22 -10.24 -11.66
N ASP A 91 27.85 -11.15 -10.93
CA ASP A 91 27.39 -12.54 -10.86
C ASP A 91 25.96 -12.52 -10.30
N LYS A 92 24.99 -12.65 -11.19
CA LYS A 92 23.58 -12.63 -10.82
C LYS A 92 23.26 -13.98 -10.19
N LYS A 93 23.22 -14.02 -8.86
CA LYS A 93 23.06 -15.25 -8.06
C LYS A 93 21.80 -16.04 -8.42
N HIS A 94 20.74 -15.33 -8.81
CA HIS A 94 19.45 -15.90 -9.17
C HIS A 94 19.02 -15.42 -10.56
N THR A 95 18.26 -16.26 -11.26
CA THR A 95 17.56 -15.89 -12.49
C THR A 95 16.23 -16.64 -12.51
N ASN A 96 15.13 -15.90 -12.67
CA ASN A 96 13.77 -16.43 -12.75
C ASN A 96 13.18 -16.19 -14.16
N ARG A 97 11.91 -16.54 -14.35
CA ARG A 97 11.23 -16.49 -15.66
C ARG A 97 11.09 -15.08 -16.23
N LEU A 98 11.10 -14.05 -15.38
CA LEU A 98 10.98 -12.67 -15.85
C LEU A 98 12.17 -12.24 -16.72
N ALA A 99 13.27 -13.01 -16.73
CA ALA A 99 14.41 -12.76 -17.61
C ALA A 99 14.07 -12.83 -19.12
N SER A 100 12.95 -13.45 -19.50
CA SER A 100 12.46 -13.50 -20.88
C SER A 100 11.37 -12.48 -21.21
N GLU A 101 10.97 -11.64 -20.24
CA GLU A 101 9.93 -10.63 -20.46
C GLU A 101 10.46 -9.42 -21.22
N HIS A 102 9.55 -8.65 -21.82
CA HIS A 102 9.89 -7.43 -22.55
C HIS A 102 9.78 -6.17 -21.69
N SER A 103 8.90 -6.16 -20.69
CA SER A 103 8.74 -5.04 -19.76
C SER A 103 10.06 -4.74 -19.03
N PRO A 104 10.57 -3.50 -19.11
CA PRO A 104 11.70 -3.07 -18.29
C PRO A 104 11.44 -3.23 -16.78
N TYR A 105 10.19 -3.03 -16.36
CA TYR A 105 9.78 -3.21 -14.96
C TYR A 105 9.87 -4.68 -14.53
N LEU A 106 9.41 -5.63 -15.34
CA LEU A 106 9.53 -7.05 -15.02
C LEU A 106 10.98 -7.53 -15.05
N LEU A 107 11.77 -7.08 -16.03
CA LEU A 107 13.19 -7.42 -16.17
C LEU A 107 14.03 -6.97 -14.96
N GLN A 108 13.65 -5.87 -14.29
CA GLN A 108 14.29 -5.45 -13.04
C GLN A 108 14.21 -6.52 -11.95
N HIS A 109 13.12 -7.28 -11.91
CA HIS A 109 12.88 -8.34 -10.93
C HIS A 109 13.40 -9.73 -11.37
N ALA A 110 14.01 -9.84 -12.55
CA ALA A 110 14.45 -11.11 -13.13
C ALA A 110 15.50 -11.87 -12.32
N HIS A 111 16.18 -11.17 -11.41
CA HIS A 111 17.28 -11.72 -10.60
C HIS A 111 16.98 -11.74 -9.11
N ASN A 112 15.74 -11.49 -8.73
CA ASN A 112 15.30 -11.64 -7.36
C ASN A 112 15.29 -13.13 -6.98
N PRO A 113 15.60 -13.48 -5.72
CA PRO A 113 15.53 -14.86 -5.22
C PRO A 113 14.11 -15.44 -5.26
N VAL A 114 13.09 -14.59 -5.31
CA VAL A 114 11.70 -15.01 -5.57
C VAL A 114 11.60 -15.59 -6.98
N ASN A 115 11.02 -16.78 -7.10
CA ASN A 115 10.78 -17.48 -8.35
C ASN A 115 9.54 -16.91 -9.05
N TRP A 116 9.69 -15.71 -9.59
CA TRP A 116 8.61 -14.99 -10.25
C TRP A 116 8.17 -15.68 -11.54
N TYR A 117 6.85 -15.66 -11.74
CA TYR A 117 6.17 -15.89 -13.01
C TYR A 117 5.64 -14.56 -13.55
N SER A 118 5.50 -14.45 -14.87
CA SER A 118 4.62 -13.45 -15.46
C SER A 118 3.16 -13.90 -15.39
N TRP A 119 2.24 -12.97 -15.67
CA TRP A 119 0.82 -13.29 -15.69
C TRP A 119 0.48 -14.17 -16.91
N GLY A 120 0.13 -15.43 -16.67
CA GLY A 120 -0.24 -16.34 -17.73
C GLY A 120 -0.55 -17.75 -17.25
N GLU A 121 -0.96 -18.59 -18.21
CA GLU A 121 -1.45 -19.94 -17.93
C GLU A 121 -0.43 -20.82 -17.22
N GLU A 122 0.87 -20.68 -17.52
CA GLU A 122 1.95 -21.42 -16.85
C GLU A 122 1.90 -21.24 -15.32
N ALA A 123 1.70 -20.00 -14.85
CA ALA A 123 1.63 -19.70 -13.42
C ALA A 123 0.35 -20.28 -12.79
N PHE A 124 -0.76 -20.24 -13.52
CA PHE A 124 -2.06 -20.69 -13.01
C PHE A 124 -2.12 -22.22 -12.94
N GLU A 125 -1.60 -22.90 -13.97
CA GLU A 125 -1.44 -24.34 -13.98
C GLU A 125 -0.52 -24.80 -12.87
N GLU A 126 0.61 -24.11 -12.64
CA GLU A 126 1.51 -24.45 -11.55
C GLU A 126 0.84 -24.29 -10.18
N ALA A 127 0.05 -23.23 -9.99
CA ALA A 127 -0.68 -23.01 -8.74
C ALA A 127 -1.71 -24.13 -8.49
N ARG A 128 -2.43 -24.56 -9.53
CA ARG A 128 -3.37 -25.69 -9.47
C ARG A 128 -2.65 -27.02 -9.25
N ARG A 129 -1.54 -27.26 -9.93
CA ARG A 129 -0.74 -28.49 -9.81
C ARG A 129 -0.15 -28.65 -8.41
N ARG A 130 0.32 -27.56 -7.81
CA ARG A 130 0.86 -27.54 -6.45
C ARG A 130 -0.22 -27.41 -5.36
N ASP A 131 -1.45 -27.07 -5.73
CA ASP A 131 -2.56 -26.75 -4.81
C ASP A 131 -2.18 -25.68 -3.76
N VAL A 132 -1.53 -24.62 -4.23
CA VAL A 132 -1.06 -23.48 -3.41
C VAL A 132 -1.66 -22.17 -3.87
N PRO A 133 -1.88 -21.19 -2.97
CA PRO A 133 -2.36 -19.88 -3.35
C PRO A 133 -1.35 -19.12 -4.23
N ILE A 134 -1.84 -18.13 -4.95
CA ILE A 134 -1.04 -17.23 -5.77
C ILE A 134 -0.77 -15.96 -4.96
N PHE A 135 0.48 -15.49 -4.96
CA PHE A 135 0.83 -14.15 -4.55
C PHE A 135 1.01 -13.27 -5.79
N LEU A 136 0.08 -12.34 -6.01
CA LEU A 136 0.08 -11.41 -7.13
C LEU A 136 0.64 -10.05 -6.67
N SER A 137 1.73 -9.61 -7.30
CA SER A 137 2.34 -8.30 -7.06
C SER A 137 2.34 -7.44 -8.32
N ILE A 138 1.46 -6.44 -8.34
CA ILE A 138 1.32 -5.50 -9.46
C ILE A 138 2.02 -4.18 -9.14
N GLY A 139 2.80 -3.68 -10.07
CA GLY A 139 3.51 -2.41 -9.98
C GLY A 139 3.79 -1.81 -11.35
N TYR A 140 4.64 -0.78 -11.37
CA TYR A 140 5.08 -0.10 -12.60
C TYR A 140 6.42 0.60 -12.37
N SER A 141 7.09 0.96 -13.46
CA SER A 141 8.47 1.44 -13.49
C SER A 141 8.75 2.71 -12.65
N THR A 142 7.76 3.59 -12.47
CA THR A 142 7.94 4.86 -11.72
C THR A 142 7.34 4.83 -10.31
N CYS A 143 6.93 3.66 -9.83
CA CYS A 143 6.33 3.48 -8.51
C CYS A 143 7.38 3.45 -7.40
N HIS A 144 7.45 4.50 -6.57
CA HIS A 144 8.40 4.57 -5.46
C HIS A 144 8.27 3.40 -4.46
N TRP A 145 7.06 3.15 -3.97
CA TRP A 145 6.83 2.09 -2.97
C TRP A 145 7.04 0.67 -3.52
N CYS A 146 6.96 0.49 -4.84
CA CYS A 146 7.25 -0.78 -5.48
C CYS A 146 8.76 -1.11 -5.37
N HIS A 147 9.61 -0.09 -5.58
CA HIS A 147 11.06 -0.22 -5.38
C HIS A 147 11.41 -0.46 -3.91
N VAL A 148 10.74 0.25 -2.99
CA VAL A 148 10.95 0.05 -1.55
C VAL A 148 10.62 -1.40 -1.15
N MET A 149 9.48 -1.92 -1.58
CA MET A 149 9.08 -3.29 -1.26
C MET A 149 9.97 -4.34 -1.94
N GLU A 150 10.49 -4.05 -3.13
CA GLU A 150 11.49 -4.90 -3.78
C GLU A 150 12.73 -5.06 -2.90
N VAL A 151 13.39 -3.94 -2.57
CA VAL A 151 14.64 -3.94 -1.81
C VAL A 151 14.44 -4.48 -0.40
N GLU A 152 13.34 -4.10 0.26
CA GLU A 152 13.09 -4.51 1.64
C GLU A 152 12.59 -5.96 1.77
N SER A 153 11.97 -6.54 0.73
CA SER A 153 11.27 -7.83 0.84
C SER A 153 11.54 -8.81 -0.30
N PHE A 154 11.53 -8.39 -1.56
CA PHE A 154 11.67 -9.36 -2.67
C PHE A 154 13.12 -9.77 -2.95
N GLU A 155 14.10 -8.98 -2.51
CA GLU A 155 15.53 -9.33 -2.52
C GLU A 155 15.97 -10.15 -1.29
N ASP A 156 15.13 -10.20 -0.24
CA ASP A 156 15.43 -10.93 0.99
C ASP A 156 15.24 -12.46 0.80
N GLU A 157 16.29 -13.22 1.10
CA GLU A 157 16.30 -14.68 0.90
C GLU A 157 15.29 -15.42 1.81
N GLU A 158 15.01 -14.90 3.01
CA GLU A 158 14.03 -15.51 3.90
C GLU A 158 12.61 -15.32 3.37
N VAL A 159 12.26 -14.09 2.98
CA VAL A 159 10.97 -13.78 2.35
C VAL A 159 10.81 -14.58 1.06
N ALA A 160 11.84 -14.63 0.23
CA ALA A 160 11.81 -15.39 -1.01
C ALA A 160 11.61 -16.87 -0.78
N LYS A 161 12.25 -17.45 0.25
CA LYS A 161 12.01 -18.85 0.62
C LYS A 161 10.55 -19.10 1.00
N LEU A 162 9.93 -18.22 1.80
CA LEU A 162 8.51 -18.34 2.16
C LEU A 162 7.61 -18.26 0.92
N LEU A 163 7.89 -17.32 0.02
CA LEU A 163 7.15 -17.17 -1.23
C LEU A 163 7.29 -18.40 -2.13
N ASN A 164 8.52 -18.89 -2.32
CA ASN A 164 8.82 -20.02 -3.19
C ASN A 164 8.20 -21.32 -2.67
N ASP A 165 8.25 -21.56 -1.36
CA ASP A 165 7.73 -22.79 -0.76
C ASP A 165 6.20 -22.82 -0.75
N TRP A 166 5.55 -21.68 -0.48
CA TRP A 166 4.12 -21.64 -0.13
C TRP A 166 3.20 -21.05 -1.18
N PHE A 167 3.76 -20.37 -2.19
CA PHE A 167 2.97 -19.66 -3.19
C PHE A 167 3.50 -19.91 -4.60
N VAL A 168 2.65 -19.63 -5.58
CA VAL A 168 3.10 -19.23 -6.91
C VAL A 168 3.11 -17.71 -6.95
N SER A 169 4.29 -17.12 -7.13
CA SER A 169 4.47 -15.66 -7.10
C SER A 169 4.43 -15.10 -8.51
N ILE A 170 3.48 -14.20 -8.79
CA ILE A 170 3.27 -13.58 -10.09
C ILE A 170 3.58 -12.08 -10.00
N LYS A 171 4.43 -11.60 -10.90
CA LYS A 171 4.75 -10.18 -11.06
C LYS A 171 4.02 -9.64 -12.29
N VAL A 172 3.41 -8.48 -12.16
CA VAL A 172 2.67 -7.83 -13.25
C VAL A 172 3.09 -6.38 -13.38
N ASP A 173 3.36 -5.98 -14.61
CA ASP A 173 3.46 -4.59 -15.00
C ASP A 173 2.08 -4.04 -15.33
N ARG A 174 1.63 -3.06 -14.55
CA ARG A 174 0.37 -2.36 -14.78
C ARG A 174 0.34 -1.65 -16.13
N GLU A 175 1.49 -1.18 -16.63
CA GLU A 175 1.57 -0.44 -17.89
C GLU A 175 1.27 -1.38 -19.08
N GLU A 176 1.63 -2.66 -18.97
CA GLU A 176 1.31 -3.69 -19.97
C GLU A 176 -0.05 -4.34 -19.74
N ARG A 177 -0.46 -4.52 -18.47
CA ARG A 177 -1.70 -5.22 -18.07
C ARG A 177 -2.62 -4.37 -17.18
N PRO A 178 -3.14 -3.24 -17.69
CA PRO A 178 -4.06 -2.39 -16.94
C PRO A 178 -5.41 -3.08 -16.65
N ASP A 179 -5.76 -4.10 -17.44
CA ASP A 179 -6.92 -4.97 -17.23
C ASP A 179 -6.83 -5.74 -15.91
N VAL A 180 -5.70 -6.39 -15.67
CA VAL A 180 -5.43 -7.15 -14.44
C VAL A 180 -5.36 -6.22 -13.24
N ASP A 181 -4.64 -5.10 -13.38
CA ASP A 181 -4.55 -4.05 -12.36
C ASP A 181 -5.92 -3.56 -11.90
N LYS A 182 -6.79 -3.21 -12.85
CA LYS A 182 -8.11 -2.64 -12.54
C LYS A 182 -8.97 -3.60 -11.73
N VAL A 183 -9.00 -4.88 -12.08
CA VAL A 183 -9.80 -5.89 -11.36
C VAL A 183 -9.37 -5.98 -9.90
N TYR A 184 -8.07 -6.17 -9.66
CA TYR A 184 -7.56 -6.41 -8.32
C TYR A 184 -7.43 -5.13 -7.48
N MET A 185 -7.21 -3.98 -8.10
CA MET A 185 -7.28 -2.68 -7.44
C MET A 185 -8.70 -2.41 -6.93
N THR A 186 -9.71 -2.71 -7.75
CA THR A 186 -11.12 -2.53 -7.36
C THR A 186 -11.46 -3.42 -6.16
N TYR A 187 -10.98 -4.67 -6.14
CA TYR A 187 -11.13 -5.56 -4.99
C TYR A 187 -10.52 -4.97 -3.70
N VAL A 188 -9.28 -4.49 -3.75
CA VAL A 188 -8.61 -3.89 -2.57
C VAL A 188 -9.32 -2.62 -2.11
N GLN A 189 -9.76 -1.78 -3.05
CA GLN A 189 -10.54 -0.57 -2.74
C GLN A 189 -11.88 -0.90 -2.10
N ALA A 190 -12.57 -1.96 -2.54
CA ALA A 190 -13.83 -2.41 -1.95
C ALA A 190 -13.64 -2.88 -0.49
N LEU A 191 -12.53 -3.55 -0.19
CA LEU A 191 -12.22 -4.04 1.16
C LEU A 191 -11.84 -2.93 2.14
N TYR A 192 -11.01 -1.97 1.71
CA TYR A 192 -10.34 -1.03 2.62
C TYR A 192 -10.73 0.44 2.39
N GLY A 193 -11.60 0.74 1.41
CA GLY A 193 -11.97 2.10 1.03
C GLY A 193 -10.86 2.90 0.32
N GLY A 194 -9.73 2.25 0.03
CA GLY A 194 -8.56 2.85 -0.59
C GLY A 194 -7.66 1.80 -1.23
N GLY A 195 -6.76 2.24 -2.10
CA GLY A 195 -5.85 1.37 -2.82
C GLY A 195 -4.65 2.15 -3.36
N GLY A 196 -3.67 1.43 -3.89
CA GLY A 196 -2.43 2.00 -4.39
C GLY A 196 -1.41 0.93 -4.72
N TRP A 197 -0.23 1.36 -5.14
CA TRP A 197 0.87 0.47 -5.54
C TRP A 197 2.03 0.55 -4.54
N PRO A 198 2.76 -0.56 -4.29
CA PRO A 198 2.60 -1.88 -4.91
C PRO A 198 1.28 -2.51 -4.49
N LEU A 199 0.58 -3.15 -5.44
CA LEU A 199 -0.67 -3.83 -5.17
C LEU A 199 -0.37 -5.30 -4.92
N SER A 200 -0.63 -5.75 -3.69
CA SER A 200 -0.26 -7.07 -3.19
C SER A 200 -1.52 -7.87 -2.88
N VAL A 201 -1.82 -8.89 -3.69
CA VAL A 201 -3.07 -9.65 -3.61
C VAL A 201 -2.81 -11.14 -3.54
N PHE A 202 -3.53 -11.83 -2.66
CA PHE A 202 -3.46 -13.28 -2.52
C PHE A 202 -4.68 -13.89 -3.19
N LEU A 203 -4.48 -14.83 -4.11
CA LEU A 203 -5.54 -15.47 -4.88
C LEU A 203 -5.58 -16.98 -4.64
N SER A 204 -6.74 -17.58 -4.87
CA SER A 204 -6.82 -19.03 -5.05
C SER A 204 -6.16 -19.45 -6.39
N PRO A 205 -5.90 -20.76 -6.59
CA PRO A 205 -5.48 -21.29 -7.90
C PRO A 205 -6.45 -20.99 -9.05
N ASP A 206 -7.70 -20.67 -8.73
CA ASP A 206 -8.76 -20.27 -9.68
C ASP A 206 -8.86 -18.74 -9.84
N LEU A 207 -7.81 -18.00 -9.44
CA LEU A 207 -7.68 -16.55 -9.58
C LEU A 207 -8.67 -15.71 -8.76
N LYS A 208 -9.41 -16.35 -7.83
CA LYS A 208 -10.34 -15.65 -6.93
C LYS A 208 -9.56 -14.96 -5.82
N PRO A 209 -9.74 -13.65 -5.60
CA PRO A 209 -9.03 -12.95 -4.53
C PRO A 209 -9.49 -13.44 -3.15
N LEU A 210 -8.52 -13.66 -2.28
CA LEU A 210 -8.68 -14.15 -0.90
C LEU A 210 -8.47 -13.02 0.11
N MET A 211 -7.44 -12.21 -0.13
CA MET A 211 -7.13 -10.99 0.62
C MET A 211 -6.21 -10.10 -0.21
N GLY A 212 -6.01 -8.85 0.19
CA GLY A 212 -5.06 -7.98 -0.48
C GLY A 212 -4.64 -6.80 0.39
N GLY A 213 -3.79 -5.97 -0.18
CA GLY A 213 -3.30 -4.76 0.44
C GLY A 213 -2.39 -4.03 -0.52
N THR A 214 -1.72 -2.99 -0.03
CA THR A 214 -0.76 -2.23 -0.80
C THR A 214 0.66 -2.64 -0.41
N TYR A 215 1.37 -1.73 0.27
CA TYR A 215 2.69 -1.97 0.83
C TYR A 215 2.59 -2.76 2.14
N PHE A 216 3.37 -3.84 2.24
CA PHE A 216 3.61 -4.56 3.50
C PHE A 216 5.08 -4.35 3.91
N PRO A 217 5.37 -3.80 5.10
CA PRO A 217 6.75 -3.70 5.58
C PRO A 217 7.33 -5.10 5.80
N PRO A 218 8.66 -5.32 5.71
CA PRO A 218 9.24 -6.66 5.84
C PRO A 218 8.93 -7.30 7.20
N GLU A 219 9.00 -6.49 8.26
CA GLU A 219 8.79 -6.89 9.66
C GLU A 219 7.61 -6.14 10.28
N ASP A 220 7.05 -6.73 11.34
CA ASP A 220 5.96 -6.14 12.12
C ASP A 220 6.40 -4.78 12.70
N LYS A 221 5.68 -3.70 12.35
CA LYS A 221 6.01 -2.33 12.78
C LYS A 221 4.75 -1.52 13.07
N HIS A 222 4.79 -0.70 14.13
CA HIS A 222 3.71 0.24 14.49
C HIS A 222 2.31 -0.41 14.57
N GLY A 223 2.22 -1.63 15.09
CA GLY A 223 0.96 -2.37 15.19
C GLY A 223 0.43 -2.92 13.86
N ARG A 224 1.21 -2.84 12.77
CA ARG A 224 0.88 -3.43 11.48
C ARG A 224 1.70 -4.71 11.26
N PRO A 225 1.09 -5.80 10.79
CA PRO A 225 1.82 -7.02 10.48
C PRO A 225 2.77 -6.77 9.30
N GLY A 226 3.98 -7.30 9.42
CA GLY A 226 4.96 -7.34 8.35
C GLY A 226 4.63 -8.43 7.33
N PHE A 227 5.33 -8.39 6.21
CA PHE A 227 5.08 -9.23 5.06
C PHE A 227 5.29 -10.71 5.41
N LYS A 228 6.36 -11.05 6.15
CA LYS A 228 6.58 -12.43 6.66
C LYS A 228 5.41 -12.94 7.49
N THR A 229 4.82 -12.08 8.33
CA THR A 229 3.66 -12.42 9.16
C THR A 229 2.40 -12.60 8.32
N VAL A 230 2.19 -11.74 7.32
CA VAL A 230 1.08 -11.88 6.37
C VAL A 230 1.19 -13.20 5.59
N LEU A 231 2.36 -13.52 5.03
CA LEU A 231 2.59 -14.78 4.30
C LEU A 231 2.27 -16.01 5.14
N ARG A 232 2.75 -16.05 6.40
CA ARG A 232 2.44 -17.15 7.34
C ARG A 232 0.94 -17.28 7.61
N LYS A 233 0.25 -16.17 7.86
CA LYS A 233 -1.19 -16.18 8.15
C LYS A 233 -2.02 -16.65 6.96
N VAL A 234 -1.66 -16.24 5.74
CA VAL A 234 -2.33 -16.73 4.53
C VAL A 234 -2.11 -18.21 4.36
N LYS A 235 -0.87 -18.69 4.53
CA LYS A 235 -0.55 -20.12 4.44
C LYS A 235 -1.31 -20.94 5.48
N GLU A 236 -1.32 -20.51 6.73
CA GLU A 236 -2.07 -21.18 7.80
C GLU A 236 -3.57 -21.24 7.50
N ALA A 237 -4.13 -20.13 6.99
CA ALA A 237 -5.54 -20.08 6.59
C ALA A 237 -5.84 -20.98 5.38
N TRP A 238 -4.92 -21.08 4.42
CA TRP A 238 -5.05 -21.96 3.26
C TRP A 238 -5.04 -23.44 3.66
N ASP A 239 -4.19 -23.83 4.60
CA ASP A 239 -4.05 -25.22 5.04
C ASP A 239 -5.19 -25.67 5.96
N ASN A 240 -5.56 -24.81 6.91
CA ASN A 240 -6.45 -25.22 8.01
C ASN A 240 -7.88 -24.71 7.87
N LYS A 241 -8.11 -23.67 7.04
CA LYS A 241 -9.38 -22.93 6.99
C LYS A 241 -9.73 -22.47 5.57
N ARG A 242 -9.38 -23.27 4.55
CA ARG A 242 -9.54 -22.92 3.13
C ARG A 242 -10.93 -22.40 2.78
N ASP A 243 -11.98 -23.14 3.15
CA ASP A 243 -13.37 -22.78 2.84
C ASP A 243 -13.74 -21.41 3.42
N MET A 244 -13.27 -21.11 4.63
CA MET A 244 -13.52 -19.82 5.27
C MET A 244 -12.77 -18.70 4.55
N LEU A 245 -11.51 -18.94 4.18
CA LEU A 245 -10.70 -17.97 3.44
C LEU A 245 -11.30 -17.63 2.07
N VAL A 246 -11.74 -18.65 1.33
CA VAL A 246 -12.39 -18.49 0.01
C VAL A 246 -13.74 -17.76 0.14
N LYS A 247 -14.55 -18.11 1.15
CA LYS A 247 -15.82 -17.42 1.42
C LYS A 247 -15.62 -15.95 1.79
N SER A 248 -14.63 -15.65 2.64
CA SER A 248 -14.31 -14.27 3.03
C SER A 248 -13.85 -13.42 1.83
N GLY A 249 -13.04 -13.99 0.94
CA GLY A 249 -12.65 -13.30 -0.31
C GLY A 249 -13.82 -13.07 -1.26
N SER A 250 -14.74 -14.05 -1.36
CA SER A 250 -15.92 -13.96 -2.23
C SER A 250 -16.92 -12.90 -1.77
N PHE A 251 -17.11 -12.72 -0.45
CA PHE A 251 -18.02 -11.71 0.10
C PHE A 251 -17.68 -10.29 -0.38
N ALA A 252 -16.39 -9.93 -0.46
CA ALA A 252 -15.98 -8.62 -0.95
C ALA A 252 -16.30 -8.42 -2.45
N ILE A 253 -16.25 -9.48 -3.24
CA ILE A 253 -16.61 -9.47 -4.66
C ILE A 253 -18.14 -9.35 -4.82
N GLU A 254 -18.92 -10.05 -3.98
CA GLU A 254 -20.39 -9.97 -3.99
C GLU A 254 -20.87 -8.56 -3.68
N GLN A 255 -20.34 -7.93 -2.62
CA GLN A 255 -20.64 -6.54 -2.27
C GLN A 255 -20.26 -5.57 -3.41
N LEU A 256 -19.15 -5.82 -4.09
CA LEU A 256 -18.73 -5.03 -5.24
C LEU A 256 -19.68 -5.23 -6.44
N SER A 257 -20.04 -6.48 -6.74
CA SER A 257 -20.99 -6.81 -7.82
C SER A 257 -22.35 -6.17 -7.57
N GLU A 258 -22.84 -6.17 -6.33
CA GLU A 258 -24.08 -5.51 -5.93
C GLU A 258 -23.99 -3.99 -6.14
N ALA A 259 -22.90 -3.36 -5.67
CA ALA A 259 -22.67 -1.92 -5.84
C ALA A 259 -22.49 -1.48 -7.31
N LEU A 260 -21.90 -2.33 -8.15
CA LEU A 260 -21.76 -2.09 -9.59
C LEU A 260 -23.09 -2.32 -10.33
N SER A 261 -23.88 -3.30 -9.90
CA SER A 261 -25.20 -3.58 -10.48
C SER A 261 -26.21 -2.49 -10.14
N THR A 262 -26.11 -1.86 -8.96
CA THR A 262 -26.94 -0.69 -8.60
C THR A 262 -26.59 0.56 -9.42
N LYS A 263 -25.35 0.69 -9.89
CA LYS A 263 -24.94 1.79 -10.81
C LYS A 263 -25.43 1.60 -12.25
N GLY A 264 -25.93 0.41 -12.61
CA GLY A 264 -26.45 0.10 -13.95
C GLY A 264 -27.85 0.66 -14.24
N SER A 265 -28.60 1.09 -13.22
CA SER A 265 -29.90 1.75 -13.40
C SER A 265 -29.75 3.27 -13.42
N LEU A 266 -29.11 3.78 -14.49
CA LEU A 266 -29.20 5.19 -14.88
C LEU A 266 -30.43 5.45 -15.77
N ASP A 267 -31.50 4.67 -15.59
CA ASP A 267 -32.79 4.97 -16.19
C ASP A 267 -33.50 6.04 -15.33
N LYS A 268 -33.36 7.29 -15.79
CA LYS A 268 -34.11 8.49 -15.37
C LYS A 268 -34.20 8.71 -13.86
N LEU A 269 -33.29 9.52 -13.34
CA LEU A 269 -33.51 10.22 -12.07
C LEU A 269 -34.87 10.95 -12.14
N PRO A 270 -35.78 10.74 -11.17
CA PRO A 270 -37.01 11.53 -11.04
C PRO A 270 -36.68 13.03 -10.97
N ASP A 271 -37.46 13.87 -11.65
CA ASP A 271 -37.21 15.32 -11.83
C ASP A 271 -37.13 16.11 -10.51
N ASP A 272 -37.58 15.52 -9.40
CA ASP A 272 -37.66 16.07 -8.05
C ASP A 272 -36.54 15.60 -7.10
N LEU A 273 -35.76 14.57 -7.47
CA LEU A 273 -34.57 14.12 -6.75
C LEU A 273 -33.28 14.97 -6.90
N PRO A 274 -33.09 15.87 -7.89
CA PRO A 274 -31.81 16.58 -8.07
C PRO A 274 -31.49 17.55 -6.94
N GLN A 275 -32.45 18.38 -6.50
CA GLN A 275 -32.11 19.54 -5.68
C GLN A 275 -31.75 19.18 -4.24
N TYR A 276 -32.48 18.22 -3.64
CA TYR A 276 -32.20 17.76 -2.29
C TYR A 276 -30.90 16.97 -2.23
N ALA A 277 -30.67 16.06 -3.18
CA ALA A 277 -29.42 15.30 -3.28
C ALA A 277 -28.21 16.22 -3.52
N LEU A 278 -28.35 17.24 -4.38
CA LEU A 278 -27.32 18.25 -4.60
C LEU A 278 -27.04 19.06 -3.33
N SER A 279 -28.08 19.46 -2.60
CA SER A 279 -27.91 20.21 -1.35
C SER A 279 -27.20 19.39 -0.26
N LEU A 280 -27.55 18.11 -0.11
CA LEU A 280 -26.88 17.19 0.81
C LEU A 280 -25.43 16.92 0.40
N CYS A 281 -25.17 16.69 -0.89
CA CYS A 281 -23.81 16.52 -1.39
C CYS A 281 -22.98 17.78 -1.14
N ALA A 282 -23.52 18.96 -1.44
CA ALA A 282 -22.84 20.23 -1.20
C ALA A 282 -22.54 20.45 0.29
N GLU A 283 -23.48 20.12 1.18
CA GLU A 283 -23.29 20.22 2.62
C GLU A 283 -22.22 19.24 3.13
N GLN A 284 -22.23 17.99 2.66
CA GLN A 284 -21.22 16.98 3.03
C GLN A 284 -19.82 17.32 2.51
N LEU A 285 -19.71 17.81 1.27
CA LEU A 285 -18.45 18.28 0.70
C LEU A 285 -17.95 19.53 1.44
N SER A 286 -18.84 20.48 1.76
CA SER A 286 -18.47 21.67 2.53
C SER A 286 -17.97 21.31 3.93
N LYS A 287 -18.56 20.31 4.59
CA LYS A 287 -18.12 19.83 5.92
C LYS A 287 -16.76 19.11 5.88
N SER A 288 -16.43 18.46 4.76
CA SER A 288 -15.17 17.74 4.60
C SER A 288 -14.02 18.61 4.05
N TYR A 289 -14.32 19.83 3.61
CA TYR A 289 -13.32 20.79 3.15
C TYR A 289 -12.43 21.27 4.30
N ASN A 290 -11.12 21.19 4.12
CA ASN A 290 -10.15 21.76 5.05
C ASN A 290 -9.78 23.18 4.62
N PRO A 291 -10.26 24.24 5.31
CA PRO A 291 -10.00 25.62 4.90
C PRO A 291 -8.56 26.08 5.13
N VAL A 292 -7.81 25.40 6.01
CA VAL A 292 -6.42 25.79 6.35
C VAL A 292 -5.44 25.27 5.30
N ASN A 293 -5.58 23.99 4.92
CA ASN A 293 -4.63 23.30 4.05
C ASN A 293 -5.20 22.96 2.65
N GLY A 294 -6.43 23.37 2.34
CA GLY A 294 -7.13 23.09 1.08
C GLY A 294 -7.48 21.60 0.87
N GLY A 295 -8.52 21.31 0.08
CA GLY A 295 -8.90 19.94 -0.32
C GLY A 295 -9.77 19.16 0.68
N PHE A 296 -10.19 17.96 0.27
CA PHE A 296 -11.27 17.17 0.88
C PHE A 296 -10.79 15.78 1.37
N SER A 297 -9.83 15.72 2.30
CA SER A 297 -9.46 14.48 3.03
C SER A 297 -8.43 14.76 4.14
N SER A 298 -8.15 13.75 4.97
CA SER A 298 -6.94 13.70 5.79
C SER A 298 -5.69 13.47 4.92
N ALA A 299 -4.50 13.77 5.47
CA ALA A 299 -3.23 13.56 4.76
C ALA A 299 -2.94 12.07 4.52
N PRO A 300 -2.25 11.72 3.42
CA PRO A 300 -1.74 12.61 2.37
C PRO A 300 -2.81 12.96 1.31
N LYS A 301 -2.80 14.21 0.85
CA LYS A 301 -3.73 14.74 -0.17
C LYS A 301 -3.06 14.67 -1.54
N PHE A 302 -3.36 13.64 -2.33
CA PHE A 302 -2.85 13.53 -3.70
C PHE A 302 -3.93 14.00 -4.70
N PRO A 303 -3.55 14.75 -5.75
CA PRO A 303 -4.45 15.03 -6.87
C PRO A 303 -4.88 13.69 -7.47
N ARG A 304 -6.18 13.41 -7.45
CA ARG A 304 -6.75 12.31 -8.24
C ARG A 304 -7.09 12.91 -9.59
N PRO A 305 -6.46 12.48 -10.70
CA PRO A 305 -6.93 12.90 -12.01
C PRO A 305 -8.35 12.36 -12.19
N GLU A 306 -9.33 13.25 -12.24
CA GLU A 306 -10.68 12.91 -12.66
C GLU A 306 -10.61 12.68 -14.17
N ILE A 307 -10.82 11.43 -14.59
CA ILE A 307 -11.10 11.13 -16.00
C ILE A 307 -12.51 11.68 -16.22
N GLY A 308 -12.58 12.75 -17.02
CA GLY A 308 -13.83 13.41 -17.41
C GLY A 308 -14.76 12.52 -18.22
#